data_AF-A0A974I344-F1
#
_entry.id   AF-A0A974I344-F1
#
_cell.length_a   1.000
_cell.length_b   1.000
_cell.length_c   1.000
_cell.angle_alpha   90.00
_cell.angle_beta   90.00
_cell.angle_gamma   90.00
#
_symmetry.space_group_name_H-M   'P 1'
#
loop_
_entity.id
_entity.type
_entity.pdbx_description
1 polymer ?
#
loop_
_entity_poly.entity_id
_entity_poly.type
_entity_poly.pdbx_seq_one_letter_code
_entity_poly.pdbx_strand_id
1 'polypeptide(L)'
;YEKKCISKGEALVPTSQSKLSRVSSGFGLSKLTGSRRNRKESGLNKHNLSAQEISQWVFTHIAVVRDLVDMQYKEYQERQQNALKYVTEEWNQIEYELLRERGLWGPPIGSHLDKWMLEMTEGPCRMRKKVVRNDMFYIHYPYIPEAEHETNTMSILPCIIPETSDGIIMASNEK
;
A
#
# COMPACT_ATOMS: atom_id res chain seq x y z
N TYR A 1 -8.69 -47.87 -9.24
CA TYR A 1 -7.43 -47.76 -9.99
C TYR A 1 -7.76 -47.10 -11.32
N GLU A 2 -7.52 -45.79 -11.44
CA GLU A 2 -7.38 -45.13 -12.75
C GLU A 2 -6.61 -43.84 -12.49
N LYS A 3 -5.38 -43.79 -12.98
CA LYS A 3 -4.43 -42.69 -12.79
C LYS A 3 -4.49 -41.82 -14.04
N LYS A 4 -4.96 -40.57 -13.92
CA LYS A 4 -4.81 -39.57 -14.98
C LYS A 4 -3.60 -38.70 -14.64
N CYS A 5 -2.53 -38.93 -15.39
CA CYS A 5 -1.31 -38.12 -15.39
C CYS A 5 -1.62 -36.81 -16.15
N ILE A 6 -1.42 -35.66 -15.51
CA ILE A 6 -1.47 -34.36 -16.16
C ILE A 6 -0.02 -33.86 -16.27
N SER A 7 0.40 -33.69 -17.51
CA SER A 7 1.74 -33.30 -17.93
C SER A 7 2.05 -31.85 -17.55
N LYS A 8 3.33 -31.63 -17.23
CA LYS A 8 3.99 -30.36 -16.97
C LYS A 8 3.76 -29.36 -18.11
N GLY A 9 3.41 -28.12 -17.77
CA GLY A 9 3.46 -26.95 -18.64
C GLY A 9 4.37 -25.91 -17.98
N GLU A 10 5.40 -25.51 -18.72
CA GLU A 10 6.56 -24.74 -18.28
C GLU A 10 6.24 -23.29 -17.89
N ALA A 11 7.04 -22.79 -16.95
CA ALA A 11 7.10 -21.40 -16.54
C ALA A 11 7.68 -20.53 -17.67
N LEU A 12 6.94 -19.51 -18.09
CA LEU A 12 7.47 -18.45 -18.95
C LEU A 12 7.82 -17.22 -18.09
N VAL A 13 9.11 -17.06 -17.81
CA VAL A 13 9.71 -15.85 -17.26
C VAL A 13 9.81 -14.81 -18.38
N PRO A 14 9.36 -13.55 -18.23
CA PRO A 14 9.71 -12.50 -19.17
C PRO A 14 11.12 -11.99 -18.87
N THR A 15 12.11 -12.48 -19.62
CA THR A 15 13.47 -11.94 -19.66
C THR A 15 13.49 -10.69 -20.54
N SER A 16 13.50 -9.51 -19.91
CA SER A 16 13.73 -8.23 -20.57
C SER A 16 15.16 -8.19 -21.13
N GLN A 17 15.30 -8.47 -22.43
CA GLN A 17 16.57 -8.34 -23.14
C GLN A 17 16.99 -6.86 -23.26
N SER A 18 18.02 -6.48 -22.51
CA SER A 18 18.79 -5.26 -22.75
C SER A 18 19.52 -5.39 -24.09
N LYS A 19 19.02 -4.70 -25.14
CA LYS A 19 19.75 -4.51 -26.40
C LYS A 19 20.82 -3.45 -26.21
N LEU A 20 22.00 -3.87 -25.75
CA LEU A 20 23.21 -3.05 -25.88
C LEU A 20 23.63 -3.05 -27.35
N SER A 21 23.52 -1.89 -28.00
CA SER A 21 24.07 -1.65 -29.33
C SER A 21 25.60 -1.77 -29.27
N ARG A 22 26.15 -2.71 -30.03
CA ARG A 22 27.59 -2.81 -30.25
C ARG A 22 28.00 -1.73 -31.24
N VAL A 23 28.44 -0.57 -30.75
CA VAL A 23 29.21 0.38 -31.56
C VAL A 23 30.65 -0.12 -31.61
N SER A 24 30.92 -1.06 -32.51
CA SER A 24 32.28 -1.39 -32.93
C SER A 24 32.54 -0.63 -34.22
N SER A 25 33.14 0.56 -34.11
CA SER A 25 33.67 1.30 -35.25
C SER A 25 34.73 2.27 -34.75
N GLY A 26 36.00 1.94 -35.02
CA GLY A 26 37.08 2.92 -34.93
C GLY A 26 38.35 2.50 -34.19
N PHE A 27 38.76 1.22 -34.23
CA PHE A 27 40.15 0.87 -33.91
C PHE A 27 41.03 1.12 -35.14
N GLY A 28 41.37 2.39 -35.35
CA GLY A 28 42.33 2.82 -36.35
C GLY A 28 43.73 2.32 -35.96
N LEU A 29 44.28 1.42 -36.75
CA LEU A 29 45.68 1.01 -36.70
C LEU A 29 46.56 2.18 -37.12
N SER A 30 46.92 3.06 -36.18
CA SER A 30 47.95 4.07 -36.39
C SER A 30 49.31 3.38 -36.50
N LYS A 31 49.89 3.48 -37.70
CA LYS A 31 51.22 2.99 -38.08
C LYS A 31 52.30 3.42 -37.09
N LEU A 32 53.03 2.43 -36.59
CA LEU A 32 54.26 2.60 -35.82
C LEU A 32 55.40 3.06 -36.75
N THR A 33 55.63 4.37 -36.87
CA THR A 33 56.98 4.87 -37.19
C THR A 33 57.24 6.20 -36.49
N GLY A 34 58.31 6.23 -35.70
CA GLY A 34 59.16 7.41 -35.56
C GLY A 34 58.66 8.52 -34.65
N SER A 35 59.14 8.54 -33.41
CA SER A 35 60.08 9.58 -32.98
C SER A 35 60.38 9.39 -31.49
N ARG A 36 61.64 9.07 -31.16
CA ARG A 36 62.15 9.26 -29.80
C ARG A 36 62.16 10.75 -29.51
N ARG A 37 61.09 11.26 -28.91
CA ARG A 37 61.17 12.46 -28.08
C ARG A 37 61.20 11.99 -26.64
N ASN A 38 62.31 12.31 -25.98
CA ASN A 38 62.48 12.18 -24.55
C ASN A 38 61.34 12.96 -23.88
N ARG A 39 60.26 12.24 -23.54
CA ARG A 39 59.18 12.76 -22.70
C ARG A 39 59.74 12.68 -21.29
N LYS A 40 60.33 13.81 -20.88
CA LYS A 40 60.54 14.23 -19.49
C LYS A 40 59.54 13.49 -18.62
N GLU A 41 60.04 12.64 -17.73
CA GLU A 41 59.22 11.86 -16.82
C GLU A 41 58.14 12.79 -16.26
N SER A 42 56.90 12.60 -16.72
CA SER A 42 55.74 13.16 -16.04
C SER A 42 55.77 12.48 -14.69
N GLY A 43 56.42 13.16 -13.73
CA GLY A 43 56.61 12.69 -12.38
C GLY A 43 55.28 12.12 -11.96
N LEU A 44 55.30 10.81 -11.71
CA LEU A 44 54.18 10.04 -11.21
C LEU A 44 53.48 10.96 -10.22
N ASN A 45 52.32 11.49 -10.60
CA ASN A 45 51.54 12.30 -9.69
C ASN A 45 51.16 11.28 -8.62
N LYS A 46 51.96 11.24 -7.55
CA LYS A 46 51.68 10.49 -6.34
C LYS A 46 50.46 11.22 -5.81
N HIS A 47 49.30 10.82 -6.31
CA HIS A 47 48.02 11.32 -5.87
C HIS A 47 47.85 10.78 -4.45
N ASN A 48 48.51 11.45 -3.52
CA ASN A 48 48.35 11.21 -2.11
C ASN A 48 46.92 11.65 -1.82
N LEU A 49 46.05 10.68 -1.58
CA LEU A 49 44.66 10.95 -1.23
C LEU A 49 44.64 11.95 -0.08
N SER A 50 43.90 13.04 -0.28
CA SER A 50 43.72 14.05 0.75
C SER A 50 43.06 13.42 1.97
N ALA A 51 43.42 13.86 3.17
CA ALA A 51 42.74 13.46 4.39
C ALA A 51 41.22 13.70 4.32
N GLN A 52 40.78 14.71 3.54
CA GLN A 52 39.37 14.98 3.28
C GLN A 52 38.71 13.93 2.37
N GLU A 53 39.41 13.45 1.35
CA GLU A 53 38.88 12.39 0.48
C GLU A 53 38.74 11.09 1.28
N ILE A 54 39.75 10.78 2.10
CA ILE A 54 39.72 9.60 2.98
C ILE A 54 38.56 9.70 3.97
N SER A 55 38.37 10.85 4.62
CA SER A 55 37.26 11.02 5.57
C SER A 55 35.91 10.91 4.88
N GLN A 56 35.75 11.47 3.67
CA GLN A 56 34.51 11.36 2.90
C GLN A 56 34.18 9.92 2.51
N TRP A 57 35.19 9.13 2.09
CA TRP A 57 35.02 7.70 1.84
C TRP A 57 34.61 6.94 3.10
N VAL A 58 35.25 7.23 4.24
CA VAL A 58 34.91 6.62 5.53
C VAL A 58 33.47 6.96 5.94
N PHE A 59 33.05 8.23 5.85
CA PHE A 59 31.68 8.63 6.16
C PHE A 59 30.66 7.95 5.25
N THR A 60 30.97 7.87 3.96
CA THR A 60 30.09 7.21 2.98
C THR A 60 29.94 5.72 3.31
N HIS A 61 31.04 5.02 3.63
CA HIS A 61 30.98 3.62 4.04
C HIS A 61 30.20 3.45 5.35
N ILE A 62 30.39 4.32 6.33
CA ILE A 62 29.62 4.29 7.59
C ILE A 62 28.12 4.46 7.29
N ALA A 63 27.76 5.41 6.44
CA ALA A 63 26.36 5.67 6.07
C ALA A 63 25.73 4.45 5.38
N VAL A 64 26.39 3.88 4.37
CA VAL A 64 25.88 2.70 3.65
C VAL A 64 25.65 1.52 4.58
N VAL A 65 26.57 1.27 5.53
CA VAL A 65 26.40 0.18 6.50
C VAL A 65 25.24 0.45 7.46
N ARG A 66 25.10 1.70 7.94
CA ARG A 66 23.96 2.08 8.80
C ARG A 66 22.63 1.90 8.09
N ASP A 67 22.51 2.43 6.87
CA ASP A 67 21.30 2.34 6.07
C ASP A 67 20.94 0.88 5.77
N LEU A 68 21.94 0.03 5.49
CA LEU A 68 21.73 -1.40 5.30
C LEU A 68 21.17 -2.07 6.56
N VAL A 69 21.72 -1.78 7.74
CA VAL A 69 21.25 -2.35 9.00
C VAL A 69 19.83 -1.89 9.32
N ASP A 70 19.55 -0.60 9.15
CA ASP A 70 18.22 -0.03 9.38
C ASP A 70 17.17 -0.60 8.43
N MET A 71 17.52 -0.77 7.16
CA MET A 71 16.66 -1.42 6.16
C MET A 71 16.37 -2.87 6.56
N GLN A 72 17.38 -3.66 6.91
CA GLN A 72 17.20 -5.04 7.33
C GLN A 72 16.32 -5.17 8.58
N TYR A 73 16.50 -4.25 9.54
CA TYR A 73 15.69 -4.23 10.75
C TYR A 73 14.23 -3.88 10.44
N LYS A 74 13.98 -2.84 9.63
CA LYS A 74 12.62 -2.46 9.22
C LYS A 74 11.92 -3.57 8.46
N GLU A 75 12.60 -4.18 7.48
CA GLU A 75 12.03 -5.30 6.72
C GLU A 75 11.69 -6.49 7.61
N TYR A 76 12.53 -6.78 8.61
CA TYR A 76 12.25 -7.82 9.58
C TYR A 76 10.98 -7.49 10.37
N GLN A 77 10.88 -6.29 10.93
CA GLN A 77 9.70 -5.86 11.69
C GLN A 77 8.42 -5.89 10.85
N GLU A 78 8.49 -5.36 9.63
CA GLU A 78 7.35 -5.35 8.70
C GLU A 78 6.91 -6.78 8.36
N ARG A 79 7.87 -7.68 8.11
CA ARG A 79 7.57 -9.09 7.83
C ARG A 79 6.90 -9.78 9.01
N GLN A 80 7.33 -9.52 10.24
CA GLN A 80 6.67 -10.05 11.44
C GLN A 80 5.25 -9.50 11.58
N GLN A 81 5.06 -8.20 11.38
CA GLN A 81 3.75 -7.56 11.45
C GLN A 81 2.79 -8.09 10.37
N ASN A 82 3.28 -8.23 9.14
CA ASN A 82 2.50 -8.75 8.02
C ASN A 82 2.09 -10.20 8.23
N ALA A 83 3.00 -11.04 8.76
CA ALA A 83 2.68 -12.42 9.10
C ALA A 83 1.59 -12.50 10.17
N LEU A 84 1.72 -11.72 11.25
CA LEU A 84 0.70 -11.65 12.31
C LEU A 84 -0.63 -11.16 11.75
N LYS A 85 -0.63 -10.07 10.99
CA LYS A 85 -1.84 -9.52 10.36
C LYS A 85 -2.53 -10.54 9.48
N TYR A 86 -1.77 -11.24 8.63
CA TYR A 86 -2.32 -12.27 7.76
C TYR A 86 -2.99 -13.38 8.56
N VAL A 87 -2.28 -13.94 9.55
CA VAL A 87 -2.84 -15.01 10.39
C VAL A 87 -4.10 -14.55 11.12
N THR A 88 -4.10 -13.35 11.70
CA THR A 88 -5.27 -12.78 12.38
C THR A 88 -6.44 -12.60 11.43
N GLU A 89 -6.22 -12.10 10.22
CA GLU A 89 -7.28 -11.92 9.22
C GLU A 89 -7.89 -13.26 8.80
N GLU A 90 -7.06 -14.27 8.54
CA GLU A 90 -7.53 -15.61 8.19
C GLU A 90 -8.36 -16.22 9.33
N TRP A 91 -7.92 -16.04 10.58
CA TRP A 91 -8.69 -16.49 11.75
C TRP A 91 -10.03 -15.76 11.87
N ASN A 92 -10.04 -14.43 11.72
CA ASN A 92 -11.28 -13.64 11.76
C ASN A 92 -12.24 -14.05 10.64
N GLN A 93 -11.74 -14.31 9.44
CA GLN A 93 -12.53 -14.75 8.30
C GLN A 93 -13.14 -16.13 8.54
N ILE A 94 -12.36 -17.07 9.09
CA ILE A 94 -12.84 -18.41 9.45
C ILE A 94 -13.90 -18.31 10.55
N GLU A 95 -13.64 -17.53 11.60
CA GLU A 95 -14.57 -17.29 12.70
C GLU A 95 -15.89 -16.72 12.18
N TYR A 96 -15.83 -15.68 11.36
CA TYR A 96 -17.00 -15.06 10.74
C TYR A 96 -17.80 -16.08 9.92
N GLU A 97 -17.16 -16.87 9.06
CA GLU A 97 -17.85 -17.86 8.22
C GLU A 97 -18.52 -18.97 9.03
N LEU A 98 -17.88 -19.40 10.13
CA LEU A 98 -18.38 -20.45 11.02
C LEU A 98 -19.57 -19.98 11.86
N LEU A 99 -19.49 -18.76 12.40
CA LEU A 99 -20.44 -18.23 13.38
C LEU A 99 -21.51 -17.32 12.75
N ARG A 100 -21.35 -16.95 11.48
CA ARG A 100 -22.36 -16.22 10.69
C ARG A 100 -23.73 -16.89 10.78
N GLU A 101 -24.79 -16.10 10.67
CA GLU A 101 -26.16 -16.60 10.48
C GLU A 101 -26.24 -17.68 9.39
N ARG A 102 -26.82 -18.84 9.72
CA ARG A 102 -26.89 -20.03 8.86
C ARG A 102 -25.52 -20.65 8.50
N GLY A 103 -24.45 -20.22 9.16
CA GLY A 103 -23.15 -20.89 9.18
C GLY A 103 -23.22 -22.22 9.94
N LEU A 104 -22.14 -23.01 9.87
CA LEU A 104 -22.10 -24.34 10.47
C LEU A 104 -22.36 -24.32 11.99
N TRP A 105 -21.83 -23.30 12.67
CA TRP A 105 -21.97 -23.10 14.11
C TRP A 105 -22.67 -21.78 14.45
N GLY A 106 -23.26 -21.12 13.46
CA GLY A 106 -23.98 -19.87 13.67
C GLY A 106 -25.48 -20.07 13.93
N PRO A 107 -26.18 -19.00 14.32
CA PRO A 107 -27.62 -19.06 14.61
C PRO A 107 -28.41 -19.35 13.32
N PRO A 108 -29.50 -20.13 13.39
CA PRO A 108 -30.31 -20.49 12.21
C PRO A 108 -31.08 -19.29 11.61
N ILE A 109 -31.30 -18.25 12.41
CA ILE A 109 -32.05 -17.04 12.07
C ILE A 109 -31.27 -15.85 12.67
N GLY A 110 -31.21 -14.74 11.95
CA GLY A 110 -30.62 -13.49 12.43
C GLY A 110 -31.33 -12.91 13.64
N SER A 111 -30.66 -11.97 14.31
CA SER A 111 -31.21 -11.34 15.49
C SER A 111 -32.26 -10.31 15.09
N HIS A 112 -33.40 -10.28 15.76
CA HIS A 112 -34.36 -9.18 15.63
C HIS A 112 -33.77 -7.84 16.13
N LEU A 113 -32.69 -7.90 16.93
CA LEU A 113 -31.93 -6.74 17.35
C LEU A 113 -30.99 -6.24 16.24
N ASP A 114 -30.71 -7.00 15.20
CA ASP A 114 -29.91 -6.49 14.09
C ASP A 114 -30.62 -5.31 13.43
N LYS A 115 -29.86 -4.24 13.23
CA LYS A 115 -30.32 -3.02 12.56
C LYS A 115 -29.44 -2.81 11.36
N TRP A 116 -30.07 -2.34 10.30
CA TRP A 116 -29.43 -2.21 9.02
C TRP A 116 -29.41 -0.75 8.59
N MET A 117 -28.36 -0.34 7.93
CA MET A 117 -28.19 0.99 7.39
C MET A 117 -27.82 0.90 5.92
N LEU A 118 -28.15 1.96 5.16
CA LEU A 118 -27.66 2.09 3.80
C LEU A 118 -26.21 2.58 3.83
N GLU A 119 -25.34 1.87 3.13
CA GLU A 119 -23.98 2.31 2.88
C GLU A 119 -24.01 3.53 1.94
N MET A 120 -23.68 4.71 2.45
CA MET A 120 -23.66 5.98 1.70
C MET A 120 -22.42 6.12 0.80
N THR A 121 -21.54 5.11 0.78
CA THR A 121 -20.25 5.17 0.09
C THR A 121 -20.40 4.80 -1.37
N GLU A 122 -20.80 5.78 -2.16
CA GLU A 122 -20.51 5.80 -3.58
C GLU A 122 -20.42 7.25 -4.03
N GLY A 123 -19.45 7.57 -4.88
CA GLY A 123 -19.21 8.95 -5.31
C GLY A 123 -20.44 9.62 -5.93
N PRO A 124 -20.34 10.94 -6.22
CA PRO A 124 -21.47 11.73 -6.70
C PRO A 124 -22.21 11.03 -7.85
N CYS A 125 -23.53 10.94 -7.73
CA CYS A 125 -24.45 10.37 -8.73
C CYS A 125 -24.43 8.85 -8.93
N ARG A 126 -23.82 8.05 -8.06
CA ARG A 126 -24.09 6.61 -8.04
C ARG A 126 -24.74 6.26 -6.71
N MET A 127 -25.93 5.70 -6.78
CA MET A 127 -26.73 5.39 -5.60
C MET A 127 -26.84 3.87 -5.50
N ARG A 128 -25.80 3.22 -4.99
CA ARG A 128 -25.88 1.81 -4.60
C ARG A 128 -26.62 1.70 -3.29
N LYS A 129 -27.83 1.16 -3.36
CA LYS A 129 -28.55 0.69 -2.17
C LYS A 129 -27.93 -0.61 -1.69
N LYS A 130 -26.81 -0.53 -0.97
CA LYS A 130 -26.26 -1.66 -0.23
C LYS A 130 -26.67 -1.54 1.23
N VAL A 131 -27.37 -2.55 1.71
CA VAL A 131 -27.80 -2.65 3.10
C VAL A 131 -26.67 -3.33 3.86
N VAL A 132 -26.15 -2.66 4.88
CA VAL A 132 -25.08 -3.15 5.76
C VAL A 132 -25.58 -3.18 7.20
N ARG A 133 -25.06 -4.10 8.01
CA ARG A 133 -25.38 -4.14 9.45
C ARG A 133 -24.87 -2.85 10.09
N ASN A 134 -25.67 -2.26 10.98
CA ASN A 134 -25.34 -1.06 11.72
C ASN A 134 -25.07 -1.41 13.19
N ASP A 135 -23.81 -1.71 13.47
CA ASP A 135 -23.38 -2.14 14.81
C ASP A 135 -23.48 -1.01 15.84
N MET A 136 -23.51 0.26 15.40
CA MET A 136 -23.61 1.44 16.25
C MET A 136 -25.04 1.90 16.51
N PHE A 137 -26.05 1.22 15.96
CA PHE A 137 -27.45 1.68 16.02
C PHE A 137 -27.90 2.00 17.44
N TYR A 138 -27.68 1.08 18.39
CA TYR A 138 -28.13 1.25 19.77
C TYR A 138 -27.31 2.25 20.58
N ILE A 139 -26.12 2.63 20.08
CA ILE A 139 -25.31 3.70 20.67
C ILE A 139 -25.87 5.06 20.23
N HIS A 140 -26.28 5.18 18.95
CA HIS A 140 -26.86 6.41 18.42
C HIS A 140 -28.34 6.60 18.78
N TYR A 141 -29.07 5.52 19.00
CA TYR A 141 -30.49 5.52 19.37
C TYR A 141 -30.72 4.69 20.65
N PRO A 142 -30.30 5.19 21.82
CA PRO A 142 -30.65 4.57 23.09
C PRO A 142 -32.17 4.52 23.27
N TYR A 143 -32.67 3.45 23.88
CA TYR A 143 -34.09 3.35 24.21
C TYR A 143 -34.45 4.33 25.33
N ILE A 144 -35.50 5.15 25.10
CA ILE A 144 -36.05 6.11 26.06
C ILE A 144 -37.47 5.65 26.41
N PRO A 145 -37.72 5.14 27.63
CA PRO A 145 -39.01 4.58 28.04
C PRO A 145 -40.21 5.54 28.00
N GLU A 146 -39.96 6.85 27.93
CA GLU A 146 -41.01 7.88 27.99
C GLU A 146 -41.64 8.17 26.61
N ALA A 147 -41.05 7.69 25.52
CA ALA A 147 -41.49 8.01 24.15
C ALA A 147 -42.68 7.18 23.65
N GLU A 148 -43.01 6.08 24.33
CA GLU A 148 -44.04 5.11 23.89
C GLU A 148 -45.49 5.57 24.13
N HIS A 149 -45.72 6.66 24.86
CA HIS A 149 -47.06 7.19 25.09
C HIS A 149 -47.45 8.36 24.18
N GLU A 150 -46.54 8.98 23.43
CA GLU A 150 -46.84 10.22 22.71
C GLU A 150 -46.39 10.31 21.24
N THR A 151 -45.62 9.36 20.69
CA THR A 151 -45.05 9.55 19.33
C THR A 151 -45.27 8.38 18.36
N ASN A 152 -46.51 8.24 17.87
CA ASN A 152 -46.73 7.78 16.48
C ASN A 152 -46.51 8.94 15.47
N THR A 153 -46.29 10.17 15.95
CA THR A 153 -46.03 11.34 15.12
C THR A 153 -44.92 12.16 15.74
N MET A 154 -43.89 12.52 14.97
CA MET A 154 -42.82 13.47 15.31
C MET A 154 -41.67 12.95 16.21
N SER A 155 -40.65 12.36 15.57
CA SER A 155 -39.26 12.59 16.00
C SER A 155 -38.32 12.47 14.81
N ILE A 156 -38.50 13.38 13.84
CA ILE A 156 -37.37 13.89 13.06
C ILE A 156 -36.62 14.82 14.00
N LEU A 157 -35.59 14.33 14.67
CA LEU A 157 -34.53 15.19 15.21
C LEU A 157 -33.38 15.22 14.20
N PRO A 158 -32.75 16.38 13.99
CA PRO A 158 -31.92 16.63 12.83
C PRO A 158 -30.63 15.83 12.92
N CYS A 159 -30.23 15.32 11.75
CA CYS A 159 -28.91 14.82 11.44
C CYS A 159 -27.83 15.72 12.10
N ILE A 160 -27.04 15.16 13.01
CA ILE A 160 -25.78 15.79 13.43
C ILE A 160 -24.84 15.62 12.24
N ILE A 161 -24.84 16.62 11.35
CA ILE A 161 -23.86 16.76 10.28
C ILE A 161 -22.59 17.32 10.94
N PRO A 162 -21.41 16.69 10.79
CA PRO A 162 -20.17 17.34 11.16
C PRO A 162 -19.92 18.49 10.17
N GLU A 163 -19.94 19.71 10.69
CA GLU A 163 -19.60 20.95 10.00
C GLU A 163 -18.23 20.82 9.31
N THR A 164 -18.22 20.75 7.97
CA THR A 164 -17.03 21.09 7.18
C THR A 164 -17.27 22.44 6.52
N SER A 165 -16.57 23.44 7.04
CA SER A 165 -16.37 24.76 6.46
C SER A 165 -15.85 24.62 5.03
N ASP A 166 -16.56 25.21 4.07
CA ASP A 166 -16.09 25.73 2.77
C ASP A 166 -17.29 26.53 2.19
N GLY A 167 -17.23 27.82 1.88
CA GLY A 167 -16.29 28.48 0.99
C GLY A 167 -17.08 29.00 -0.22
N ILE A 168 -17.44 30.30 -0.20
CA ILE A 168 -17.58 31.25 -1.33
C ILE A 168 -18.33 30.76 -2.60
N ILE A 169 -19.45 31.43 -2.94
CA ILE A 169 -19.71 32.15 -4.22
C ILE A 169 -21.11 32.81 -4.10
N MET A 170 -21.15 34.13 -3.94
CA MET A 170 -22.35 34.94 -4.21
C MET A 170 -22.17 35.53 -5.61
N ALA A 171 -22.91 34.99 -6.58
CA ALA A 171 -23.02 35.59 -7.90
C ALA A 171 -24.09 36.69 -7.85
N SER A 172 -23.65 37.92 -8.11
CA SER A 172 -24.48 39.08 -8.40
C SER A 172 -25.43 38.79 -9.56
N ASN A 173 -26.71 39.14 -9.43
CA ASN A 173 -27.61 39.30 -10.57
C ASN A 173 -28.09 40.74 -10.61
N GLU A 174 -27.61 41.45 -11.63
CA GLU A 174 -28.02 42.78 -12.04
C GLU A 174 -28.89 42.61 -13.29
N LYS A 175 -30.19 42.93 -13.17
CA LYS A 175 -31.06 43.61 -14.17
C LYS A 175 -32.53 43.49 -13.79
#